data_AF-A0A945AC65-F1
#
_entry.id   AF-A0A945AC65-F1
#
_cell.length_a   1.000
_cell.length_b   1.000
_cell.length_c   1.000
_cell.angle_alpha   90.00
_cell.angle_beta   90.00
_cell.angle_gamma   90.00
#
_symmetry.space_group_name_H-M   'P 1'
#
loop_
_entity.id
_entity.type
_entity.pdbx_description
1 polymer ?
#
loop_
_entity_poly.entity_id
_entity_poly.type
_entity_poly.pdbx_seq_one_letter_code
_entity_poly.pdbx_strand_id
1 'polypeptide(L)'
;MTSSSQNDALTKVNHLVDTFDTQKPRVQDARSPELFFLEPERETFARDMGDLFWLPMPRAYAAFCYAYSALFGIPAFTSEAVARQEDRFSLKRLPLTIRSTSGFILDGFGYNRRTERPRKEIYWPGPVIRSVHGNNAKQNKMRISNPAMAYFGYHLIRATEQLATPSTHDHFDKRCQEHYDYVGDFFRTGGYPFSRDREQADAFSIQTDQTLAGNTYAEYWHNICHAAEELGTTLDLEHLANFLPKNTSAFFRQTVL
;
A
#
# COMPACT_ATOMS: atom_id res chain seq x y z
N MET A 1 5.78 -28.44 -1.57
CA MET A 1 6.04 -27.85 -2.90
C MET A 1 7.55 -27.73 -3.05
N THR A 2 8.13 -28.17 -4.16
CA THR A 2 9.59 -28.12 -4.39
C THR A 2 10.02 -26.67 -4.68
N SER A 3 11.26 -26.30 -4.35
CA SER A 3 11.80 -24.94 -4.59
C SER A 3 11.68 -24.49 -6.05
N SER A 4 11.69 -25.44 -7.00
CA SER A 4 11.50 -25.18 -8.43
C SER A 4 10.11 -24.62 -8.75
N SER A 5 9.03 -25.12 -8.15
CA SER A 5 7.67 -24.67 -8.49
C SER A 5 7.36 -23.28 -7.95
N GLN A 6 7.98 -22.88 -6.83
CA GLN A 6 7.85 -21.53 -6.27
C GLN A 6 8.62 -20.50 -7.09
N ASN A 7 9.78 -20.86 -7.64
CA ASN A 7 10.55 -19.97 -8.52
C ASN A 7 9.81 -19.71 -9.85
N ASP A 8 9.17 -20.73 -10.42
CA ASP A 8 8.38 -20.57 -11.65
C ASP A 8 7.14 -19.69 -11.42
N ALA A 9 6.48 -19.85 -10.26
CA ALA A 9 5.36 -19.04 -9.83
C ALA A 9 5.72 -17.56 -9.68
N LEU A 10 6.84 -17.27 -8.99
CA LEU A 10 7.31 -15.89 -8.80
C LEU A 10 7.74 -15.25 -10.13
N THR A 11 8.33 -16.02 -11.04
CA THR A 11 8.70 -15.54 -12.38
C THR A 11 7.47 -15.10 -13.18
N LYS A 12 6.38 -15.87 -13.15
CA LYS A 12 5.11 -15.50 -13.80
C LYS A 12 4.54 -14.19 -13.25
N VAL A 13 4.54 -14.03 -11.93
CA VAL A 13 4.04 -12.81 -11.27
C VAL A 13 4.88 -11.58 -11.62
N ASN A 14 6.21 -11.73 -11.71
CA ASN A 14 7.10 -10.64 -12.16
C ASN A 14 6.77 -10.19 -13.60
N HIS A 15 6.61 -11.14 -14.52
CA HIS A 15 6.29 -10.82 -15.92
C HIS A 15 5.00 -10.02 -16.09
N LEU A 16 3.99 -10.25 -15.24
CA LEU A 16 2.76 -9.48 -15.28
C LEU A 16 2.99 -8.00 -14.93
N VAL A 17 3.78 -7.75 -13.89
CA VAL A 17 4.07 -6.36 -13.44
C VAL A 17 5.00 -5.64 -14.40
N ASP A 18 5.85 -6.36 -15.12
CA ASP A 18 6.70 -5.76 -16.16
C ASP A 18 5.87 -5.17 -17.32
N THR A 19 4.60 -5.56 -17.46
CA THR A 19 3.67 -4.95 -18.43
C THR A 19 3.04 -3.65 -17.93
N PHE A 20 3.22 -3.28 -16.65
CA PHE A 20 2.66 -2.06 -16.10
C PHE A 20 3.45 -0.83 -16.52
N ASP A 21 2.74 0.29 -16.60
CA ASP A 21 3.36 1.57 -16.90
C ASP A 21 4.38 1.97 -15.82
N THR A 22 5.54 2.42 -16.27
CA THR A 22 6.62 2.98 -15.45
C THR A 22 6.83 4.46 -15.74
N GLN A 23 6.09 5.05 -16.69
CA GLN A 23 6.17 6.47 -17.01
C GLN A 23 5.79 7.28 -15.78
N LYS A 24 6.79 8.02 -15.29
CA LYS A 24 6.61 8.99 -14.22
C LYS A 24 5.69 10.09 -14.74
N PRO A 25 4.61 10.45 -14.04
CA PRO A 25 3.90 11.69 -14.36
C PRO A 25 4.91 12.86 -14.35
N ARG A 26 4.78 13.77 -15.32
CA ARG A 26 5.60 14.98 -15.39
C ARG A 26 5.16 15.93 -14.26
N VAL A 27 5.76 15.79 -13.09
CA VAL A 27 5.71 16.83 -12.04
C VAL A 27 6.77 17.87 -12.41
N GLN A 28 6.43 19.16 -12.46
CA GLN A 28 7.39 20.22 -12.83
C GLN A 28 8.65 20.18 -11.97
N ASP A 29 9.76 19.75 -12.56
CA ASP A 29 11.11 19.91 -12.01
C ASP A 29 11.68 21.24 -12.54
N ALA A 30 11.24 22.33 -11.92
CA ALA A 30 11.66 23.68 -12.31
C ALA A 30 13.01 24.01 -11.65
N ARG A 31 14.09 23.47 -12.24
CA ARG A 31 15.49 23.94 -12.12
C ARG A 31 16.28 23.54 -10.86
N SER A 32 16.21 22.30 -10.37
CA SER A 32 17.28 21.69 -9.52
C SER A 32 16.85 20.27 -9.14
N PRO A 33 17.77 19.30 -8.96
CA PRO A 33 17.43 18.11 -8.18
C PRO A 33 16.74 18.55 -6.88
N GLU A 34 15.60 17.94 -6.55
CA GLU A 34 14.91 18.00 -5.24
C GLU A 34 13.71 18.95 -5.02
N LEU A 35 12.92 19.33 -6.04
CA LEU A 35 11.57 19.89 -5.76
C LEU A 35 10.49 18.80 -5.91
N PHE A 36 9.90 18.42 -4.76
CA PHE A 36 9.00 17.28 -4.58
C PHE A 36 7.61 17.67 -4.07
N PHE A 37 7.17 18.88 -4.40
CA PHE A 37 5.89 19.41 -3.94
C PHE A 37 4.82 19.25 -5.01
N LEU A 38 3.56 19.13 -4.58
CA LEU A 38 2.42 19.13 -5.48
C LEU A 38 2.27 20.51 -6.12
N GLU A 39 1.91 20.53 -7.41
CA GLU A 39 1.57 21.78 -8.11
C GLU A 39 0.32 22.44 -7.48
N PRO A 40 0.31 23.78 -7.29
CA PRO A 40 -0.80 24.47 -6.62
C PRO A 40 -2.18 24.17 -7.19
N GLU A 41 -2.28 23.96 -8.51
CA GLU A 41 -3.57 23.69 -9.18
C GLU A 41 -4.18 22.33 -8.77
N ARG A 42 -3.36 21.41 -8.23
CA ARG A 42 -3.79 20.09 -7.76
C ARG A 42 -4.07 20.05 -6.26
N GLU A 43 -3.80 21.12 -5.51
CA GLU A 43 -3.93 21.11 -4.05
C GLU A 43 -5.36 20.84 -3.57
N THR A 44 -6.36 21.53 -4.12
CA THR A 44 -7.77 21.33 -3.76
C THR A 44 -8.18 19.89 -4.02
N PHE A 45 -7.87 19.37 -5.21
CA PHE A 45 -8.14 17.99 -5.56
C PHE A 45 -7.51 17.00 -4.57
N ALA A 46 -6.23 17.18 -4.23
CA ALA A 46 -5.54 16.31 -3.29
C ALA A 46 -6.19 16.35 -1.90
N ARG A 47 -6.52 17.53 -1.38
CA ARG A 47 -7.16 17.65 -0.07
C ARG A 47 -8.54 16.98 -0.07
N ASP A 48 -9.34 17.19 -1.10
CA ASP A 48 -10.64 16.56 -1.23
C ASP A 48 -10.55 15.02 -1.27
N MET A 49 -9.54 14.47 -1.95
CA MET A 49 -9.24 13.03 -1.94
C MET A 49 -8.81 12.54 -0.55
N GLY A 50 -8.00 13.34 0.15
CA GLY A 50 -7.55 13.05 1.51
C GLY A 50 -8.72 12.99 2.50
N ASP A 51 -9.58 13.99 2.46
CA ASP A 51 -10.77 14.07 3.31
C ASP A 51 -11.75 12.91 3.02
N LEU A 52 -11.91 12.57 1.74
CA LEU A 52 -12.81 11.49 1.32
C LEU A 52 -12.29 10.10 1.68
N PHE A 53 -11.03 9.79 1.38
CA PHE A 53 -10.53 8.40 1.43
C PHE A 53 -9.62 8.09 2.61
N TRP A 54 -8.90 9.08 3.15
CA TRP A 54 -7.81 8.85 4.11
C TRP A 54 -8.10 9.35 5.51
N LEU A 55 -8.95 10.37 5.64
CA LEU A 55 -9.31 10.98 6.92
C LEU A 55 -10.70 10.51 7.38
N PRO A 56 -10.96 10.44 8.69
CA PRO A 56 -10.07 10.78 9.80
C PRO A 56 -8.88 9.80 9.93
N MET A 57 -7.81 10.22 10.61
CA MET A 57 -6.54 9.48 10.70
C MET A 57 -6.66 7.97 11.05
N PRO A 58 -7.58 7.52 11.93
CA PRO A 58 -7.79 6.09 12.17
C PRO A 58 -8.12 5.29 10.90
N ARG A 59 -8.80 5.90 9.91
CA ARG A 59 -9.08 5.27 8.61
C ARG A 59 -7.80 4.95 7.85
N ALA A 60 -6.84 5.88 7.82
CA ALA A 60 -5.54 5.62 7.21
C ALA A 60 -4.81 4.46 7.91
N TYR A 61 -4.88 4.35 9.24
CA TYR A 61 -4.29 3.20 9.94
C TYR A 61 -4.98 1.88 9.58
N ALA A 62 -6.31 1.86 9.57
CA ALA A 62 -7.09 0.69 9.16
C ALA A 62 -6.76 0.25 7.73
N ALA A 63 -6.65 1.18 6.78
CA ALA A 63 -6.30 0.85 5.40
C ALA A 63 -4.92 0.18 5.28
N PHE A 64 -3.95 0.65 6.06
CA PHE A 64 -2.64 0.01 6.13
C PHE A 64 -2.70 -1.38 6.79
N CYS A 65 -3.52 -1.56 7.83
CA CYS A 65 -3.75 -2.90 8.41
C CYS A 65 -4.30 -3.86 7.35
N TYR A 66 -5.28 -3.42 6.55
CA TYR A 66 -5.88 -4.24 5.48
C TYR A 66 -4.84 -4.59 4.40
N ALA A 67 -4.05 -3.61 3.95
CA ALA A 67 -3.01 -3.82 2.95
C ALA A 67 -1.90 -4.77 3.43
N TYR A 68 -1.46 -4.65 4.70
CA TYR A 68 -0.50 -5.59 5.28
C TYR A 68 -1.07 -6.98 5.46
N SER A 69 -2.34 -7.11 5.86
CA SER A 69 -3.00 -8.43 5.93
C SER A 69 -3.04 -9.13 4.57
N ALA A 70 -3.27 -8.39 3.48
CA ALA A 70 -3.17 -8.95 2.13
C ALA A 70 -1.73 -9.37 1.79
N LEU A 71 -0.73 -8.56 2.17
CA LEU A 71 0.69 -8.88 1.97
C LEU A 71 1.11 -10.16 2.69
N PHE A 72 0.67 -10.35 3.94
CA PHE A 72 0.98 -11.53 4.75
C PHE A 72 0.43 -12.83 4.16
N GLY A 73 -0.64 -12.74 3.36
CA GLY A 73 -1.14 -13.84 2.54
C GLY A 73 -0.19 -14.28 1.44
N ILE A 74 0.84 -13.50 1.10
CA ILE A 74 1.84 -13.82 0.07
C ILE A 74 3.22 -14.01 0.73
N PRO A 75 3.62 -15.25 1.09
CA PRO A 75 4.86 -15.50 1.80
C PRO A 75 6.12 -14.96 1.11
N ALA A 76 6.19 -15.05 -0.22
CA ALA A 76 7.32 -14.51 -0.97
C ALA A 76 7.53 -13.01 -0.70
N PHE A 77 6.48 -12.20 -0.76
CA PHE A 77 6.57 -10.75 -0.54
C PHE A 77 6.80 -10.39 0.93
N THR A 78 6.19 -11.14 1.84
CA THR A 78 6.41 -10.94 3.28
C THR A 78 7.85 -11.24 3.67
N SER A 79 8.44 -12.30 3.09
CA SER A 79 9.84 -12.67 3.31
C SER A 79 10.81 -11.56 2.87
N GLU A 80 10.53 -10.85 1.77
CA GLU A 80 11.35 -9.72 1.32
C GLU A 80 11.38 -8.57 2.34
N ALA A 81 10.21 -8.27 2.91
CA ALA A 81 10.07 -7.19 3.89
C ALA A 81 10.73 -7.53 5.24
N VAL A 82 10.66 -8.80 5.67
CA VAL A 82 11.37 -9.33 6.85
C VAL A 82 12.88 -9.36 6.60
N ALA A 83 13.34 -9.80 5.42
CA ALA A 83 14.77 -9.84 5.09
C ALA A 83 15.42 -8.44 5.11
N ARG A 84 14.68 -7.38 4.75
CA ARG A 84 15.15 -6.00 4.89
C ARG A 84 15.25 -5.53 6.33
N GLN A 85 14.44 -6.09 7.22
CA GLN A 85 14.36 -5.70 8.61
C GLN A 85 13.56 -6.76 9.41
N GLU A 86 14.28 -7.62 10.12
CA GLU A 86 13.75 -8.84 10.72
C GLU A 86 12.54 -8.60 11.64
N ASP A 87 12.58 -7.54 12.45
CA ASP A 87 11.54 -7.23 13.42
C ASP A 87 10.39 -6.35 12.87
N ARG A 88 10.35 -6.10 11.56
CA ARG A 88 9.41 -5.16 10.91
C ARG A 88 7.94 -5.43 11.26
N PHE A 89 7.55 -6.69 11.34
CA PHE A 89 6.17 -7.13 11.60
C PHE A 89 5.96 -7.66 13.02
N SER A 90 6.91 -7.41 13.94
CA SER A 90 6.75 -7.72 15.36
C SER A 90 5.65 -6.87 16.01
N LEU A 91 5.08 -7.36 17.12
CA LEU A 91 4.09 -6.63 17.93
C LEU A 91 4.51 -5.19 18.25
N LYS A 92 5.79 -4.99 18.57
CA LYS A 92 6.33 -3.67 18.93
C LYS A 92 6.50 -2.74 17.73
N ARG A 93 6.86 -3.27 16.57
CA ARG A 93 7.30 -2.42 15.44
C ARG A 93 6.26 -2.24 14.35
N LEU A 94 5.36 -3.21 14.16
CA LEU A 94 4.28 -3.10 13.20
C LEU A 94 3.44 -1.82 13.38
N PRO A 95 2.96 -1.45 14.59
CA PRO A 95 2.19 -0.21 14.78
C PRO A 95 3.02 1.03 14.45
N LEU A 96 4.31 1.06 14.81
CA LEU A 96 5.22 2.16 14.45
C LEU A 96 5.43 2.26 12.93
N THR A 97 5.53 1.11 12.26
CA THR A 97 5.69 1.02 10.81
C THR A 97 4.44 1.60 10.12
N ILE A 98 3.25 1.13 10.49
CA ILE A 98 1.96 1.63 9.98
C ILE A 98 1.84 3.13 10.23
N ARG A 99 2.10 3.59 11.46
CA ARG A 99 2.04 5.01 11.84
C ARG A 99 2.97 5.90 11.01
N SER A 100 4.16 5.41 10.71
CA SER A 100 5.14 6.15 9.91
C SER A 100 4.75 6.16 8.44
N THR A 101 4.38 5.01 7.87
CA THR A 101 4.07 4.89 6.44
C THR A 101 2.78 5.59 6.07
N SER A 102 1.75 5.53 6.93
CA SER A 102 0.52 6.30 6.72
C SER A 102 0.77 7.80 6.77
N GLY A 103 1.70 8.26 7.61
CA GLY A 103 2.13 9.66 7.65
C GLY A 103 2.67 10.16 6.31
N PHE A 104 3.48 9.36 5.61
CA PHE A 104 4.01 9.74 4.29
C PHE A 104 2.91 9.82 3.23
N ILE A 105 1.89 8.97 3.31
CA ILE A 105 0.75 9.06 2.39
C ILE A 105 -0.11 10.28 2.71
N LEU A 106 -0.41 10.53 3.99
CA LEU A 106 -1.17 11.71 4.42
C LEU A 106 -0.47 13.03 4.05
N ASP A 107 0.87 13.05 4.02
CA ASP A 107 1.64 14.19 3.52
C ASP A 107 1.32 14.49 2.03
N GLY A 108 1.02 13.45 1.22
CA GLY A 108 0.56 13.54 -0.18
C GLY A 108 -0.85 14.09 -0.37
N PHE A 109 -1.59 14.21 0.73
CA PHE A 109 -2.92 14.85 0.79
C PHE A 109 -2.89 16.15 1.62
N GLY A 110 -1.69 16.60 2.00
CA GLY A 110 -1.52 17.87 2.71
C GLY A 110 -1.95 17.82 4.17
N TYR A 111 -1.93 16.65 4.81
CA TYR A 111 -2.28 16.50 6.23
C TYR A 111 -1.06 16.11 7.07
N ASN A 112 -0.68 16.95 8.03
CA ASN A 112 0.41 16.67 8.95
C ASN A 112 -0.08 15.90 10.16
N ARG A 113 0.16 14.59 10.16
CA ARG A 113 -0.17 13.69 11.27
C ARG A 113 0.42 14.12 12.62
N ARG A 114 1.58 14.78 12.66
CA ARG A 114 2.25 15.15 13.93
C ARG A 114 1.56 16.31 14.64
N THR A 115 0.93 17.20 13.87
CA THR A 115 0.26 18.40 14.39
C THR A 115 -1.25 18.32 14.25
N GLU A 116 -1.77 17.24 13.64
CA GLU A 116 -3.18 17.03 13.30
C GLU A 116 -3.80 18.20 12.53
N ARG A 117 -3.01 18.79 11.61
CA ARG A 117 -3.38 20.01 10.89
C ARG A 117 -3.04 19.90 9.40
N PRO A 118 -3.78 20.62 8.54
CA PRO A 118 -3.37 20.81 7.16
C PRO A 118 -1.98 21.44 7.07
N ARG A 119 -1.17 20.96 6.13
CA ARG A 119 0.10 21.58 5.73
C ARG A 119 -0.15 22.74 4.79
N LYS A 120 0.73 23.72 4.82
CA LYS A 120 0.77 24.77 3.79
C LYS A 120 1.17 24.19 2.43
N GLU A 121 2.18 23.33 2.40
CA GLU A 121 2.70 22.69 1.19
C GLU A 121 2.41 21.18 1.23
N ILE A 122 2.01 20.62 0.09
CA ILE A 122 1.72 19.19 -0.06
C ILE A 122 2.96 18.50 -0.63
N TYR A 123 3.46 17.47 0.07
CA TYR A 123 4.63 16.72 -0.34
C TYR A 123 4.24 15.53 -1.18
N TRP A 124 4.83 15.38 -2.35
CA TRP A 124 4.62 14.20 -3.19
C TRP A 124 5.29 12.97 -2.55
N PRO A 125 4.58 11.86 -2.28
CA PRO A 125 5.16 10.73 -1.54
C PRO A 125 6.21 9.90 -2.31
N GLY A 126 6.23 9.96 -3.64
CA GLY A 126 7.11 9.13 -4.48
C GLY A 126 8.61 9.11 -4.11
N PRO A 127 9.27 10.24 -3.80
CA PRO A 127 10.68 10.29 -3.39
C PRO A 127 10.93 9.56 -2.07
N VAL A 128 10.01 9.68 -1.12
CA VAL A 128 10.08 8.95 0.15
C VAL A 128 9.92 7.47 -0.11
N ILE A 129 8.97 7.06 -0.95
CA ILE A 129 8.79 5.66 -1.38
C ILE A 129 10.11 5.13 -1.99
N ARG A 130 10.70 5.88 -2.92
CA ARG A 130 11.97 5.53 -3.57
C ARG A 130 13.11 5.36 -2.57
N SER A 131 13.24 6.27 -1.61
CA SER A 131 14.30 6.27 -0.61
C SER A 131 14.15 5.15 0.41
N VAL A 132 12.93 4.97 0.95
CA VAL A 132 12.64 4.00 2.02
C VAL A 132 12.65 2.57 1.51
N HIS A 133 12.20 2.34 0.27
CA HIS A 133 12.07 0.99 -0.31
C HIS A 133 13.15 0.65 -1.34
N GLY A 134 14.00 1.62 -1.70
CA GLY A 134 15.16 1.46 -2.58
C GLY A 134 16.26 0.56 -2.01
N ASN A 135 17.27 0.29 -2.86
CA ASN A 135 18.48 -0.39 -2.44
C ASN A 135 19.32 0.55 -1.56
N ASN A 136 19.74 0.09 -0.39
CA ASN A 136 20.65 0.82 0.49
C ASN A 136 21.80 -0.10 0.89
N ALA A 137 22.88 -0.06 0.10
CA ALA A 137 24.08 -0.87 0.33
C ALA A 137 24.72 -0.60 1.69
N LYS A 138 24.66 0.64 2.20
CA LYS A 138 25.23 1.00 3.52
C LYS A 138 24.49 0.30 4.67
N GLN A 139 23.22 -0.04 4.48
CA GLN A 139 22.40 -0.74 5.47
C GLN A 139 22.15 -2.21 5.09
N ASN A 140 22.81 -2.72 4.04
CA ASN A 140 22.57 -4.04 3.47
C ASN A 140 21.08 -4.33 3.17
N LYS A 141 20.35 -3.33 2.65
CA LYS A 141 18.91 -3.45 2.36
C LYS A 141 18.64 -3.55 0.87
N MET A 142 18.26 -4.74 0.40
CA MET A 142 17.85 -5.01 -0.98
C MET A 142 16.49 -4.39 -1.31
N ARG A 143 16.38 -3.66 -2.42
CA ARG A 143 15.12 -2.99 -2.86
C ARG A 143 13.93 -3.96 -2.80
N ILE A 144 12.79 -3.51 -2.28
CA ILE A 144 11.53 -4.29 -2.36
C ILE A 144 11.18 -4.54 -3.83
N SER A 145 10.76 -5.75 -4.18
CA SER A 145 10.46 -6.11 -5.57
C SER A 145 9.31 -5.30 -6.16
N ASN A 146 9.27 -5.18 -7.49
CA ASN A 146 8.18 -4.54 -8.20
C ASN A 146 6.81 -5.18 -7.88
N PRO A 147 6.64 -6.51 -7.95
CA PRO A 147 5.35 -7.12 -7.65
C PRO A 147 4.91 -6.97 -6.20
N ALA A 148 5.81 -7.05 -5.22
CA ALA A 148 5.46 -6.82 -3.83
C ALA A 148 4.92 -5.39 -3.62
N MET A 149 5.55 -4.38 -4.22
CA MET A 149 5.09 -3.00 -4.10
C MET A 149 3.79 -2.73 -4.86
N ALA A 150 3.64 -3.26 -6.08
CA ALA A 150 2.42 -3.11 -6.86
C ALA A 150 1.23 -3.77 -6.16
N TYR A 151 1.42 -4.99 -5.62
CA TYR A 151 0.41 -5.72 -4.87
C TYR A 151 0.01 -4.97 -3.59
N PHE A 152 0.98 -4.51 -2.80
CA PHE A 152 0.71 -3.71 -1.60
C PHE A 152 -0.03 -2.41 -1.93
N GLY A 153 0.41 -1.68 -2.97
CA GLY A 153 -0.20 -0.43 -3.39
C GLY A 153 -1.64 -0.58 -3.85
N TYR A 154 -1.94 -1.65 -4.62
CA TYR A 154 -3.29 -1.97 -5.05
C TYR A 154 -4.23 -2.22 -3.87
N HIS A 155 -3.80 -3.08 -2.92
CA HIS A 155 -4.60 -3.36 -1.72
C HIS A 155 -4.75 -2.15 -0.81
N LEU A 156 -3.75 -1.27 -0.73
CA LEU A 156 -3.84 -0.04 0.03
C LEU A 156 -4.93 0.89 -0.53
N ILE A 157 -4.96 1.10 -1.85
CA ILE A 157 -5.98 1.91 -2.51
C ILE A 157 -7.38 1.31 -2.29
N ARG A 158 -7.54 0.01 -2.55
CA ARG A 158 -8.81 -0.68 -2.33
C ARG A 158 -9.30 -0.60 -0.90
N ALA A 159 -8.40 -0.75 0.07
CA ALA A 159 -8.76 -0.68 1.48
C ALA A 159 -9.29 0.72 1.84
N THR A 160 -8.64 1.79 1.38
CA THR A 160 -9.13 3.15 1.61
C THR A 160 -10.48 3.43 0.96
N GLU A 161 -10.71 2.91 -0.24
CA GLU A 161 -11.99 3.08 -0.95
C GLU A 161 -13.14 2.33 -0.27
N GLN A 162 -12.90 1.10 0.20
CA GLN A 162 -13.90 0.29 0.90
C GLN A 162 -14.21 0.84 2.31
N LEU A 163 -13.23 1.46 2.96
CA LEU A 163 -13.40 2.08 4.28
C LEU A 163 -13.97 3.51 4.20
N ALA A 164 -13.98 4.12 3.01
CA ALA A 164 -14.68 5.37 2.78
C ALA A 164 -16.19 5.13 2.73
N THR A 165 -16.98 6.03 3.30
CA THR A 165 -18.44 5.88 3.36
C THR A 165 -19.05 6.31 2.02
N PRO A 166 -19.66 5.39 1.22
CA PRO A 166 -20.10 5.73 -0.14
C PRO A 166 -21.35 6.62 -0.16
N SER A 167 -22.16 6.58 0.91
CA SER A 167 -23.53 7.12 0.92
C SER A 167 -23.63 8.65 0.96
N THR A 168 -22.51 9.38 0.92
CA THR A 168 -22.50 10.85 1.02
C THR A 168 -22.00 11.57 -0.24
N HIS A 169 -21.58 10.84 -1.28
CA HIS A 169 -20.95 11.45 -2.45
C HIS A 169 -21.53 10.96 -3.77
N ASP A 170 -22.13 11.90 -4.49
CA ASP A 170 -22.46 11.74 -5.90
C ASP A 170 -21.18 11.36 -6.68
N HIS A 171 -21.32 10.43 -7.63
CA HIS A 171 -20.22 9.95 -8.48
C HIS A 171 -19.06 9.27 -7.72
N PHE A 172 -19.34 8.57 -6.63
CA PHE A 172 -18.33 7.84 -5.85
C PHE A 172 -17.40 6.97 -6.70
N ASP A 173 -17.92 6.22 -7.67
CA ASP A 173 -17.09 5.39 -8.57
C ASP A 173 -16.08 6.20 -9.39
N LYS A 174 -16.49 7.40 -9.85
CA LYS A 174 -15.59 8.33 -10.54
C LYS A 174 -14.50 8.82 -9.59
N ARG A 175 -14.85 9.14 -8.34
CA ARG A 175 -13.90 9.56 -7.31
C ARG A 175 -12.91 8.45 -6.96
N CYS A 176 -13.35 7.19 -6.92
CA CYS A 176 -12.46 6.05 -6.78
C CYS A 176 -11.47 5.99 -7.95
N GLN A 177 -11.91 6.15 -9.20
CA GLN A 177 -10.99 6.15 -10.33
C GLN A 177 -9.96 7.29 -10.24
N GLU A 178 -10.40 8.52 -9.97
CA GLU A 178 -9.52 9.68 -9.76
C GLU A 178 -8.49 9.43 -8.62
N HIS A 179 -8.95 8.82 -7.52
CA HIS A 179 -8.12 8.45 -6.38
C HIS A 179 -7.07 7.40 -6.73
N TYR A 180 -7.47 6.34 -7.45
CA TYR A 180 -6.55 5.29 -7.91
C TYR A 180 -5.45 5.84 -8.81
N ASP A 181 -5.82 6.72 -9.76
CA ASP A 181 -4.85 7.34 -10.65
C ASP A 181 -3.85 8.20 -9.87
N TYR A 182 -4.34 9.00 -8.92
CA TYR A 182 -3.53 9.89 -8.09
C TYR A 182 -2.59 9.13 -7.13
N VAL A 183 -3.06 8.10 -6.44
CA VAL A 183 -2.22 7.29 -5.55
C VAL A 183 -1.28 6.38 -6.34
N GLY A 184 -1.72 5.84 -7.48
CA GLY A 184 -0.88 5.08 -8.41
C GLY A 184 0.33 5.89 -8.89
N ASP A 185 0.15 7.19 -9.09
CA ASP A 185 1.21 8.14 -9.44
C ASP A 185 2.29 8.27 -8.35
N PHE A 186 1.97 8.04 -7.08
CA PHE A 186 2.97 7.99 -6.00
C PHE A 186 3.97 6.84 -6.22
N PHE A 187 3.46 5.66 -6.57
CA PHE A 187 4.29 4.47 -6.83
C PHE A 187 5.12 4.63 -8.10
N ARG A 188 4.53 5.11 -9.20
CA ARG A 188 5.24 5.40 -10.46
C ARG A 188 6.36 6.41 -10.25
N THR A 189 6.09 7.48 -9.51
CA THR A 189 7.12 8.48 -9.15
C THR A 189 8.17 7.91 -8.21
N GLY A 190 7.80 6.94 -7.36
CA GLY A 190 8.72 6.13 -6.56
C GLY A 190 9.61 5.19 -7.37
N GLY A 191 9.38 5.05 -8.68
CA GLY A 191 10.11 4.14 -9.55
C GLY A 191 9.63 2.69 -9.44
N TYR A 192 8.36 2.50 -9.08
CA TYR A 192 7.68 1.20 -9.09
C TYR A 192 6.66 1.17 -10.24
N PRO A 193 6.64 0.12 -11.07
CA PRO A 193 5.57 -0.07 -12.05
C PRO A 193 4.22 -0.13 -11.33
N PHE A 194 3.24 0.61 -11.83
CA PHE A 194 1.88 0.56 -11.32
C PHE A 194 0.92 0.85 -12.45
N SER A 195 -0.05 -0.03 -12.68
CA SER A 195 -0.95 0.11 -13.81
C SER A 195 -1.78 1.40 -13.74
N ARG A 196 -2.11 1.95 -14.91
CA ARG A 196 -3.16 2.97 -15.06
C ARG A 196 -4.52 2.33 -15.31
N ASP A 197 -4.52 1.07 -15.72
CA ASP A 197 -5.72 0.27 -15.90
C ASP A 197 -6.00 -0.49 -14.60
N ARG A 198 -7.09 -0.08 -13.94
CA ARG A 198 -7.54 -0.68 -12.69
C ARG A 198 -7.90 -2.16 -12.87
N GLU A 199 -8.47 -2.56 -14.00
CA GLU A 199 -8.82 -3.96 -14.27
C GLU A 199 -7.56 -4.81 -14.43
N GLN A 200 -6.52 -4.27 -15.06
CA GLN A 200 -5.23 -4.93 -15.16
C GLN A 200 -4.58 -5.15 -13.79
N ALA A 201 -4.65 -4.16 -12.89
CA ALA A 201 -4.14 -4.29 -11.52
C ALA A 201 -4.95 -5.31 -10.69
N ASP A 202 -6.27 -5.39 -10.89
CA ASP A 202 -7.12 -6.39 -10.25
C ASP A 202 -6.78 -7.82 -10.73
N ALA A 203 -6.68 -8.01 -12.04
CA ALA A 203 -6.29 -9.29 -12.62
C ALA A 203 -4.91 -9.75 -12.10
N PHE A 204 -3.96 -8.82 -11.99
CA PHE A 204 -2.66 -9.07 -11.37
C PHE A 204 -2.78 -9.50 -9.89
N SER A 205 -3.60 -8.82 -9.08
CA SER A 205 -3.82 -9.18 -7.68
C SER A 205 -4.41 -10.59 -7.56
N ILE A 206 -5.45 -10.89 -8.34
CA ILE A 206 -6.10 -12.21 -8.37
C ILE A 206 -5.10 -13.30 -8.76
N GLN A 207 -4.32 -13.09 -9.81
CA GLN A 207 -3.34 -14.07 -10.27
C GLN A 207 -2.21 -14.28 -9.26
N THR A 208 -1.78 -13.20 -8.59
CA THR A 208 -0.79 -13.26 -7.51
C THR A 208 -1.31 -14.12 -6.36
N ASP A 209 -2.52 -13.89 -5.89
CA ASP A 209 -3.16 -14.69 -4.83
C ASP A 209 -3.35 -16.15 -5.25
N GLN A 210 -3.81 -16.40 -6.47
CA GLN A 210 -3.97 -17.76 -7.01
C GLN A 210 -2.66 -18.55 -7.04
N THR A 211 -1.55 -17.87 -7.30
CA THR A 211 -0.27 -18.53 -7.54
C THR A 211 0.60 -18.61 -6.28
N LEU A 212 0.56 -17.58 -5.43
CA LEU A 212 1.52 -17.38 -4.34
C LEU A 212 0.90 -17.37 -2.94
N ALA A 213 -0.43 -17.44 -2.80
CA ALA A 213 -1.04 -17.38 -1.47
C ALA A 213 -0.59 -18.53 -0.56
N GLY A 214 -0.40 -18.21 0.71
CA GLY A 214 -0.01 -19.16 1.74
C GLY A 214 -0.10 -18.57 3.14
N ASN A 215 0.13 -19.41 4.15
CA ASN A 215 -0.01 -19.06 5.57
C ASN A 215 1.31 -19.16 6.34
N THR A 216 2.46 -19.13 5.65
CA THR A 216 3.79 -19.24 6.27
C THR A 216 4.05 -18.18 7.35
N TYR A 217 3.42 -17.01 7.23
CA TYR A 217 3.55 -15.88 8.15
C TYR A 217 2.22 -15.56 8.86
N ALA A 218 1.41 -16.58 9.14
CA ALA A 218 0.09 -16.40 9.75
C ALA A 218 0.13 -15.67 11.10
N GLU A 219 1.24 -15.78 11.84
CA GLU A 219 1.45 -15.06 13.09
C GLU A 219 1.38 -13.54 12.95
N TYR A 220 1.71 -13.01 11.76
CA TYR A 220 1.65 -11.56 11.52
C TYR A 220 0.22 -11.05 11.37
N TRP A 221 -0.76 -11.90 11.03
CA TRP A 221 -2.17 -11.49 11.09
C TRP A 221 -2.63 -11.23 12.53
N HIS A 222 -2.18 -12.00 13.51
CA HIS A 222 -2.46 -11.70 14.91
C HIS A 222 -1.79 -10.40 15.36
N ASN A 223 -0.57 -10.13 14.87
CA ASN A 223 0.11 -8.86 15.16
C ASN A 223 -0.63 -7.64 14.58
N ILE A 224 -1.40 -7.80 13.51
CA ILE A 224 -2.23 -6.73 12.93
C ILE A 224 -3.35 -6.32 13.88
N CYS A 225 -3.99 -7.28 14.56
CA CYS A 225 -5.02 -6.98 15.56
C CYS A 225 -4.44 -6.12 16.69
N HIS A 226 -3.29 -6.53 17.23
CA HIS A 226 -2.57 -5.74 18.24
C HIS A 226 -2.18 -4.34 17.72
N ALA A 227 -1.66 -4.26 16.50
CA ALA A 227 -1.27 -2.98 15.91
C ALA A 227 -2.47 -2.03 15.73
N ALA A 228 -3.63 -2.56 15.38
CA ALA A 228 -4.86 -1.78 15.26
C ALA A 228 -5.30 -1.20 16.61
N GLU A 229 -5.32 -2.03 17.66
CA GLU A 229 -5.62 -1.60 19.03
C GLU A 229 -4.66 -0.49 19.50
N GLU A 230 -3.34 -0.67 19.31
CA GLU A 230 -2.33 0.33 19.71
C GLU A 230 -2.47 1.64 18.93
N LEU A 231 -2.97 1.58 17.70
CA LEU A 231 -3.20 2.75 16.86
C LEU A 231 -4.58 3.40 17.09
N GLY A 232 -5.40 2.86 17.99
CA GLY A 232 -6.74 3.36 18.27
C GLY A 232 -7.70 3.19 17.09
N THR A 233 -7.55 2.11 16.32
CA THR A 233 -8.48 1.75 15.24
C THR A 233 -9.07 0.37 15.48
N THR A 234 -10.33 0.19 15.10
CA THR A 234 -11.00 -1.12 15.19
C THR A 234 -10.89 -1.83 13.85
N LEU A 235 -10.54 -3.12 13.88
CA LEU A 235 -10.63 -4.00 12.72
C LEU A 235 -11.81 -4.96 12.92
N ASP A 236 -12.79 -4.87 12.05
CA ASP A 236 -13.75 -5.96 11.87
C ASP A 236 -13.05 -7.08 11.09
N LEU A 237 -12.84 -8.23 11.76
CA LEU A 237 -12.09 -9.36 11.21
C LEU A 237 -12.87 -10.09 10.11
N GLU A 238 -14.21 -10.09 10.16
CA GLU A 238 -15.04 -10.64 9.10
C GLU A 238 -15.02 -9.73 7.88
N HIS A 239 -15.10 -8.42 8.08
CA HIS A 239 -14.95 -7.45 7.00
C HIS A 239 -13.54 -7.52 6.38
N LEU A 240 -12.49 -7.66 7.19
CA LEU A 240 -11.13 -7.88 6.72
C LEU A 240 -11.03 -9.18 5.91
N ALA A 241 -11.58 -10.28 6.42
CA ALA A 241 -11.58 -11.55 5.69
C ALA A 241 -12.30 -11.44 4.34
N ASN A 242 -13.38 -10.65 4.25
CA ASN A 242 -14.10 -10.41 2.99
C ASN A 242 -13.37 -9.45 2.04
N PHE A 243 -12.51 -8.57 2.56
CA PHE A 243 -11.65 -7.71 1.75
C PHE A 243 -10.51 -8.49 1.07
N LEU A 244 -9.96 -9.50 1.76
CA LEU A 244 -8.80 -10.25 1.28
C LEU A 244 -9.12 -11.04 -0.01
N PRO A 245 -8.14 -11.21 -0.93
CA PRO A 245 -8.26 -12.13 -2.06
C PRO A 245 -8.65 -13.55 -1.63
N LYS A 246 -9.31 -14.29 -2.53
CA LYS A 246 -10.00 -15.55 -2.20
C LYS A 246 -9.15 -16.56 -1.42
N ASN A 247 -7.93 -16.85 -1.87
CA ASN A 247 -7.09 -17.85 -1.21
C ASN A 247 -6.49 -17.31 0.09
N THR A 248 -5.98 -16.07 0.06
CA THR A 248 -5.53 -15.37 1.27
C THR A 248 -6.62 -15.29 2.34
N SER A 249 -7.86 -14.99 1.96
CA SER A 249 -9.04 -15.00 2.82
C SER A 249 -9.28 -16.38 3.44
N ALA A 250 -9.22 -17.45 2.64
CA ALA A 250 -9.38 -18.81 3.15
C ALA A 250 -8.32 -19.16 4.21
N PHE A 251 -7.05 -18.79 3.98
CA PHE A 251 -6.01 -18.98 4.98
C PHE A 251 -6.23 -18.14 6.23
N PHE A 252 -6.52 -16.84 6.07
CA PHE A 252 -6.79 -15.93 7.17
C PHE A 252 -7.92 -16.47 8.06
N ARG A 253 -9.04 -16.87 7.45
CA ARG A 253 -10.20 -17.45 8.15
C ARG A 253 -9.87 -18.73 8.89
N GLN A 254 -8.93 -19.54 8.41
CA GLN A 254 -8.53 -20.77 9.10
C GLN A 254 -7.60 -20.52 10.29
N THR A 255 -6.81 -19.44 10.24
CA THR A 255 -5.77 -19.16 11.23
C THR A 255 -6.18 -18.14 12.29
N VAL A 256 -7.12 -17.24 11.96
CA VAL A 256 -7.47 -16.08 12.81
C VAL A 256 -8.90 -16.14 13.33
N LEU A 257 -9.84 -16.69 12.55
CA LEU A 257 -11.27 -16.81 12.90
C LEU A 257 -11.61 -18.23 13.37
#